data_AF-A0A7J9LI96-F1
#
_entry.id   AF-A0A7J9LI96-F1
#
_cell.length_a   1.000
_cell.length_b   1.000
_cell.length_c   1.000
_cell.angle_alpha   90.00
_cell.angle_beta   90.00
_cell.angle_gamma   90.00
#
_symmetry.space_group_name_H-M   'P 1'
#
loop_
_entity.id
_entity.type
_entity.pdbx_description
1 polymer ?
#
loop_
_entity_poly.entity_id
_entity_poly.type
_entity_poly.pdbx_seq_one_letter_code
_entity_poly.pdbx_strand_id
1 'polypeptide(L)'
;MLSVLRVHLPSDIPIVGCELTPYLLLRRPDKTVTTDDVPESAPLDGHFLRYKWYRIQSDRKVAVCSVHPSEQATLQCLGCVKAKIPVAKSYHCSPKCFSDAWQHHRVLHDHAASSVNENGNEEEEIFGRFNSTGSGVVNATLTGSASSASLTNGSTSLYPAAVTQRSGGETWFEVGRSKTYTPSADDIGHVLKFECVVVDMETKLPVGHPNTILTSRVIPAPSPIPRRLIPVSGTDMMGQLDSDGRISSSGTFTVLSYNILSDTYASSELYSYCPSWALSWPYRRQNLLREIVGYRADIVCLQEVQNDHFEEFFAPELDKHGYQALYKRKTNEVYGGNIHTIDGCATFFRRDRFSHVKKYEVEFNKAAQSLTEVAVQTTQKKAALNRLVKDNVALIVVLEAKFSNQGADNPGKRQLLCVANTHVNVPPELKDVKIWQVHTLLKGLEKIAASADIPMLVCGDFNSVPGSAPHLLLAMGKVDPLHPELLVDPLAILRPHSKLTHQLPLVSAYSPFARGVGLGLEHQRRKMDITTNEPLFTNCTRDFIGTLDYIFYTADSLTVEALLELLDEDSLRKDTALPSPEWSSDHIALLAEFRFQTRPRR
;
A
#
# COMPACT_ATOMS: atom_id res chain seq x y z
N MET A 1 3.99 2.55 45.15
CA MET A 1 5.24 2.62 44.38
C MET A 1 4.95 2.30 42.93
N LEU A 2 5.57 3.01 41.99
CA LEU A 2 5.43 2.73 40.56
C LEU A 2 5.96 1.32 40.27
N SER A 3 5.19 0.51 39.55
CA SER A 3 5.64 -0.83 39.12
C SER A 3 5.13 -1.19 37.74
N VAL A 4 5.92 -1.99 37.02
CA VAL A 4 5.53 -2.56 35.72
C VAL A 4 4.75 -3.84 35.97
N LEU A 5 3.50 -3.90 35.51
CA LEU A 5 2.63 -5.07 35.64
C LEU A 5 2.75 -6.03 34.45
N ARG A 6 2.90 -5.48 33.24
CA ARG A 6 2.97 -6.26 32.01
C ARG A 6 3.79 -5.53 30.96
N VAL A 7 4.59 -6.29 30.22
CA VAL A 7 5.30 -5.87 29.01
C VAL A 7 4.94 -6.85 27.90
N HIS A 8 4.62 -6.33 26.72
CA HIS A 8 4.32 -7.13 25.54
C HIS A 8 4.63 -6.34 24.26
N LEU A 9 4.99 -7.04 23.19
CA LEU A 9 5.21 -6.47 21.86
C LEU A 9 4.01 -6.79 20.95
N PRO A 10 3.45 -5.81 20.22
CA PRO A 10 2.34 -6.06 19.30
C PRO A 10 2.61 -7.15 18.25
N SER A 11 3.87 -7.31 17.85
CA SER A 11 4.37 -8.39 17.03
C SER A 11 5.67 -8.90 17.62
N ASP A 12 5.78 -10.23 17.75
CA ASP A 12 7.01 -10.88 18.18
C ASP A 12 8.04 -10.98 17.04
N ILE A 13 7.66 -10.72 15.78
CA ILE A 13 8.54 -10.78 14.61
C ILE A 13 8.99 -9.36 14.23
N PRO A 14 10.27 -9.01 14.50
CA PRO A 14 10.79 -7.70 14.16
C PRO A 14 11.25 -7.64 12.70
N ILE A 15 10.99 -6.52 12.04
CA ILE A 15 11.25 -6.33 10.62
C ILE A 15 12.14 -5.11 10.45
N VAL A 16 13.15 -5.22 9.60
CA VAL A 16 14.04 -4.09 9.31
C VAL A 16 13.24 -2.87 8.85
N GLY A 17 13.53 -1.72 9.46
CA GLY A 17 12.85 -0.44 9.17
C GLY A 17 11.46 -0.28 9.80
N CYS A 18 10.94 -1.28 10.49
CA CYS A 18 9.65 -1.20 11.18
C CYS A 18 9.85 -1.00 12.68
N GLU A 19 9.38 0.13 13.21
CA GLU A 19 9.51 0.46 14.62
C GLU A 19 8.77 -0.54 15.51
N LEU A 20 9.47 -1.04 16.53
CA LEU A 20 8.92 -1.85 17.61
C LEU A 20 8.51 -0.92 18.76
N THR A 21 7.24 -1.00 19.15
CA THR A 21 6.68 -0.18 20.23
C THR A 21 6.12 -1.08 21.34
N PRO A 22 6.90 -1.33 22.41
CA PRO A 22 6.45 -2.13 23.54
C PRO A 22 5.23 -1.50 24.23
N TYR A 23 4.20 -2.32 24.46
CA TYR A 23 3.08 -1.98 25.31
C TYR A 23 3.45 -2.23 26.78
N LEU A 24 3.27 -1.22 27.61
CA LEU A 24 3.57 -1.23 29.03
C LEU A 24 2.30 -0.99 29.83
N LEU A 25 1.99 -1.88 30.77
CA LEU A 25 0.94 -1.67 31.75
C LEU A 25 1.59 -1.38 33.09
N LEU A 26 1.35 -0.19 33.63
CA LEU A 26 1.97 0.30 34.85
C LEU A 26 0.95 0.41 35.98
N ARG A 27 1.39 0.14 37.21
CA ARG A 27 0.65 0.46 38.43
C ARG A 27 1.25 1.71 39.07
N ARG A 28 0.43 2.74 39.22
CA ARG A 28 0.81 3.97 39.91
C ARG A 28 0.80 3.78 41.44
N PRO A 29 1.45 4.68 42.19
CA PRO A 29 1.47 4.63 43.66
C PRO A 29 0.09 4.65 44.32
N ASP A 30 -0.88 5.33 43.70
CA ASP A 30 -2.30 5.37 44.09
C ASP A 30 -3.09 4.09 43.75
N LYS A 31 -2.40 3.05 43.24
CA LYS A 31 -2.93 1.76 42.76
C LYS A 31 -3.74 1.82 41.46
N THR A 32 -3.84 2.98 40.81
CA THR A 32 -4.43 3.07 39.46
C THR A 32 -3.52 2.41 38.43
N VAL A 33 -4.12 1.96 37.33
CA VAL A 33 -3.41 1.31 36.23
C VAL A 33 -3.41 2.24 35.02
N THR A 34 -2.25 2.43 34.40
CA THR A 34 -2.10 3.29 33.22
C THR A 34 -1.18 2.64 32.18
N THR A 35 -1.32 3.10 30.94
CA THR A 35 -0.41 2.81 29.81
C THR A 35 0.52 3.98 29.50
N ASP A 36 0.34 5.11 30.19
CA ASP A 36 1.14 6.32 29.99
C ASP A 36 2.60 6.05 30.35
N ASP A 37 3.50 6.61 29.55
CA ASP A 37 4.93 6.56 29.85
C ASP A 37 5.26 7.45 31.07
N VAL A 38 6.34 7.11 31.79
CA VAL A 38 6.88 7.91 32.90
C VAL A 38 8.35 8.19 32.62
N PRO A 39 8.66 9.20 31.78
CA PRO A 39 10.03 9.50 31.38
C PRO A 39 10.82 10.18 32.52
N GLU A 40 12.15 10.17 32.42
CA GLU A 40 13.04 10.84 33.39
C GLU A 40 12.76 12.34 33.52
N SER A 41 12.27 12.99 32.47
CA SER A 41 11.89 14.41 32.47
C SER A 41 10.60 14.72 33.24
N ALA A 42 9.79 13.70 33.53
CA ALA A 42 8.53 13.83 34.26
C ALA A 42 8.33 12.62 35.20
N PRO A 43 9.15 12.50 36.27
CA PRO A 43 9.08 11.38 37.18
C PRO A 43 7.79 11.41 38.02
N LEU A 44 7.25 10.24 38.33
CA LEU A 44 6.07 10.06 39.18
C LEU A 44 6.52 9.61 40.57
N ASP A 45 6.24 10.41 41.60
CA ASP A 45 6.69 10.19 42.98
C ASP A 45 8.19 9.86 43.08
N GLY A 46 9.02 10.61 42.34
CA GLY A 46 10.47 10.41 42.31
C GLY A 46 10.93 9.15 41.54
N HIS A 47 10.05 8.50 40.78
CA HIS A 47 10.38 7.31 39.99
C HIS A 47 10.14 7.54 38.49
N PHE A 48 10.96 6.93 37.65
CA PHE A 48 10.78 6.96 36.19
C PHE A 48 11.14 5.61 35.56
N LEU A 49 10.78 5.42 34.29
CA LEU A 49 11.10 4.22 33.52
C LEU A 49 12.38 4.41 32.71
N ARG A 50 13.23 3.39 32.74
CA ARG A 50 14.43 3.30 31.90
C ARG A 50 14.31 2.10 30.97
N TYR A 51 14.67 2.32 29.71
CA TYR A 51 14.56 1.35 28.64
C TYR A 51 15.93 0.97 28.09
N LYS A 52 16.06 -0.29 27.70
CA LYS A 52 17.22 -0.77 26.95
C LYS A 52 16.81 -1.82 25.94
N TRP A 53 17.47 -1.77 24.80
CA TRP A 53 17.39 -2.78 23.75
C TRP A 53 18.75 -3.44 23.59
N TYR A 54 18.74 -4.75 23.45
CA TYR A 54 19.95 -5.53 23.22
C TYR A 54 19.79 -6.44 22.01
N ARG A 55 20.88 -6.65 21.28
CA ARG A 55 21.00 -7.67 20.23
C ARG A 55 21.87 -8.82 20.71
N ILE A 56 21.44 -10.06 20.49
CA ILE A 56 22.28 -11.23 20.74
C ILE A 56 23.36 -11.36 19.65
N GLN A 57 24.62 -11.48 20.04
CA GLN A 57 25.69 -11.94 19.16
C GLN A 57 25.85 -13.45 19.36
N SER A 58 25.31 -14.23 18.43
CA SER A 58 25.64 -15.65 18.32
C SER A 58 26.72 -15.81 17.24
N ASP A 59 27.88 -16.39 17.57
CA ASP A 59 28.93 -16.73 16.60
C ASP A 59 28.50 -17.78 15.56
N ARG A 60 27.29 -18.33 15.73
CA ARG A 60 26.66 -19.25 14.78
C ARG A 60 25.77 -18.43 13.84
N LYS A 61 26.14 -18.35 12.55
CA LYS A 61 25.16 -18.05 11.50
C LYS A 61 24.13 -19.17 11.51
N VAL A 62 23.02 -18.94 12.21
CA VAL A 62 21.94 -19.92 12.31
C VAL A 62 21.10 -19.80 11.04
N ALA A 63 21.07 -20.85 10.23
CA ALA A 63 20.12 -20.94 9.13
C ALA A 63 18.70 -20.83 9.70
N VAL A 64 17.85 -20.02 9.06
CA VAL A 64 16.46 -19.82 9.48
C VAL A 64 15.51 -20.60 8.59
N CYS A 65 14.39 -21.03 9.15
CA CYS A 65 13.38 -21.75 8.40
C CYS A 65 12.74 -20.84 7.34
N SER A 66 12.58 -21.35 6.12
CA SER A 66 11.98 -20.64 4.99
C SER A 66 10.49 -20.37 5.17
N VAL A 67 9.81 -21.23 5.93
CA VAL A 67 8.37 -21.16 6.23
C VAL A 67 8.12 -20.37 7.51
N HIS A 68 9.03 -20.49 8.47
CA HIS A 68 8.95 -19.83 9.78
C HIS A 68 10.24 -19.02 10.01
N PRO A 69 10.37 -17.83 9.43
CA PRO A 69 11.61 -17.03 9.51
C PRO A 69 12.09 -16.70 10.93
N SER A 70 11.21 -16.84 11.92
CA SER A 70 11.50 -16.72 13.35
C SER A 70 12.23 -17.94 13.94
N GLU A 71 12.11 -19.11 13.31
CA GLU A 71 12.59 -20.37 13.83
C GLU A 71 13.96 -20.75 13.26
N GLN A 72 14.82 -21.31 14.11
CA GLN A 72 16.07 -21.92 13.65
C GLN A 72 15.77 -23.12 12.75
N ALA A 73 16.39 -23.15 11.59
CA ALA A 73 16.38 -24.30 10.72
C ALA A 73 17.13 -25.46 11.40
N THR A 74 16.46 -26.60 11.48
CA THR A 74 17.03 -27.86 11.93
C THR A 74 17.22 -28.83 10.76
N LEU A 75 16.63 -28.51 9.61
CA LEU A 75 16.61 -29.33 8.41
C LEU A 75 16.89 -28.48 7.17
N GLN A 76 17.59 -29.05 6.20
CA GLN A 76 17.79 -28.46 4.89
C GLN A 76 17.41 -29.47 3.80
N CYS A 77 16.58 -29.07 2.84
CA CYS A 77 16.27 -29.91 1.71
C CYS A 77 17.39 -29.88 0.67
N LEU A 78 18.07 -31.02 0.53
CA LEU A 78 19.14 -31.19 -0.46
C LEU A 78 18.64 -31.14 -1.90
N GLY A 79 17.38 -31.48 -2.16
CA GLY A 79 16.79 -31.35 -3.49
C GLY A 79 16.73 -29.88 -3.94
N CYS A 80 16.38 -28.96 -3.03
CA CYS A 80 16.40 -27.53 -3.32
C CYS A 80 17.80 -27.02 -3.66
N VAL A 81 18.80 -27.47 -2.90
CA VAL A 81 20.20 -27.11 -3.12
C VAL A 81 20.68 -27.61 -4.48
N LYS A 82 20.37 -28.86 -4.82
CA LYS A 82 20.73 -29.46 -6.12
C LYS A 82 20.05 -28.75 -7.29
N ALA A 83 18.80 -28.33 -7.11
CA ALA A 83 18.02 -27.59 -8.10
C ALA A 83 18.38 -26.09 -8.19
N LYS A 84 19.46 -25.64 -7.51
CA LYS A 84 19.91 -24.23 -7.47
C LYS A 84 18.84 -23.23 -7.01
N ILE A 85 17.83 -23.70 -6.28
CA ILE A 85 16.84 -22.83 -5.64
C ILE A 85 17.55 -22.04 -4.53
N PRO A 86 17.22 -20.74 -4.30
CA PRO A 86 17.89 -19.93 -3.29
C PRO A 86 18.02 -20.66 -1.95
N VAL A 87 19.24 -20.74 -1.42
CA VAL A 87 19.58 -21.56 -0.24
C VAL A 87 18.70 -21.21 0.97
N ALA A 88 18.30 -19.95 1.13
CA ALA A 88 17.37 -19.52 2.17
C ALA A 88 16.00 -20.24 2.11
N LYS A 89 15.52 -20.61 0.91
CA LYS A 89 14.26 -21.35 0.72
C LYS A 89 14.39 -22.85 1.04
N SER A 90 15.61 -23.36 1.19
CA SER A 90 15.87 -24.79 1.42
C SER A 90 15.78 -25.22 2.88
N TYR A 91 15.68 -24.29 3.82
CA TYR A 91 15.78 -24.55 5.26
C TYR A 91 14.42 -24.68 5.95
N HIS A 92 14.29 -25.59 6.92
CA HIS A 92 13.06 -25.84 7.67
C HIS A 92 13.33 -26.06 9.17
N CYS A 93 12.43 -25.60 10.04
CA CYS A 93 12.62 -25.67 11.49
C CYS A 93 12.29 -27.04 12.10
N SER A 94 11.57 -27.89 11.37
CA SER A 94 11.26 -29.26 11.81
C SER A 94 10.88 -30.16 10.63
N PRO A 95 10.93 -31.50 10.80
CA PRO A 95 10.40 -32.44 9.81
C PRO A 95 8.92 -32.22 9.51
N LYS A 96 8.13 -31.83 10.51
CA LYS A 96 6.71 -31.49 10.33
C LYS A 96 6.55 -30.25 9.45
N CYS A 97 7.28 -29.16 9.76
CA CYS A 97 7.31 -27.96 8.91
C CYS A 97 7.71 -28.28 7.46
N PHE A 98 8.71 -29.13 7.25
CA PHE A 98 9.10 -29.58 5.92
C PHE A 98 7.99 -30.39 5.22
N SER A 99 7.36 -31.33 5.93
CA SER A 99 6.26 -32.15 5.41
C SER A 99 5.03 -31.32 5.06
N ASP A 100 4.63 -30.40 5.94
CA ASP A 100 3.48 -29.50 5.75
C ASP A 100 3.75 -28.55 4.56
N ALA A 101 5.01 -28.13 4.38
CA ALA A 101 5.44 -27.31 3.25
C ALA A 101 5.83 -28.11 2.00
N TRP A 102 5.76 -29.45 2.01
CA TRP A 102 6.32 -30.29 0.95
C TRP A 102 5.65 -30.05 -0.40
N GLN A 103 4.34 -29.79 -0.42
CA GLN A 103 3.62 -29.49 -1.66
C GLN A 103 4.19 -28.22 -2.34
N HIS A 104 4.42 -27.16 -1.56
CA HIS A 104 5.08 -25.93 -2.04
C HIS A 104 6.52 -26.19 -2.49
N HIS A 105 7.23 -27.01 -1.72
CA HIS A 105 8.63 -27.33 -1.97
C HIS A 105 8.83 -28.14 -3.25
N ARG A 106 7.93 -29.09 -3.53
CA ARG A 106 7.90 -29.90 -4.76
C ARG A 106 7.69 -29.02 -5.99
N VAL A 107 6.78 -28.04 -5.92
CA VAL A 107 6.53 -27.10 -7.03
C VAL A 107 7.77 -26.27 -7.36
N LEU A 108 8.55 -25.84 -6.36
CA LEU A 108 9.82 -25.16 -6.62
C LEU A 108 10.81 -26.06 -7.38
N HIS A 109 10.84 -27.36 -7.06
CA HIS A 109 11.69 -28.33 -7.74
C HIS A 109 11.20 -28.58 -9.16
N ASP A 110 9.89 -28.66 -9.37
CA ASP A 110 9.28 -28.85 -10.69
C ASP A 110 9.55 -27.65 -11.61
N HIS A 111 9.44 -26.41 -11.10
CA HIS A 111 9.80 -25.20 -11.85
C HIS A 111 11.30 -25.13 -12.16
N ALA A 112 12.15 -25.49 -11.21
CA ALA A 112 13.59 -25.55 -11.45
C ALA A 112 13.91 -26.59 -12.53
N ALA A 113 13.27 -27.76 -12.49
CA ALA A 113 13.42 -28.80 -13.51
C ALA A 113 12.92 -28.36 -14.90
N SER A 114 11.80 -27.64 -14.98
CA SER A 114 11.28 -27.13 -16.26
C SER A 114 12.18 -26.05 -16.85
N SER A 115 12.78 -25.18 -16.03
CA SER A 115 13.73 -24.15 -16.48
C SER A 115 15.08 -24.70 -16.97
N VAL A 116 15.46 -25.91 -16.55
CA VAL A 116 16.64 -26.63 -17.06
C VAL A 116 16.32 -27.30 -18.39
N ASN A 117 15.08 -27.76 -18.60
CA ASN A 117 14.65 -28.37 -19.86
C ASN A 117 14.47 -27.35 -21.01
N GLU A 118 14.20 -26.07 -20.73
CA GLU A 118 14.16 -25.02 -21.76
C GLU A 118 15.56 -24.52 -22.17
N ASN A 119 16.59 -24.74 -21.33
CA ASN A 119 17.97 -24.32 -21.58
C ASN A 119 18.90 -25.47 -22.01
N GLY A 120 18.37 -26.67 -22.22
CA GLY A 120 19.13 -27.89 -22.51
C GLY A 120 19.73 -28.00 -23.92
N ASN A 121 19.90 -26.90 -24.65
CA ASN A 121 20.46 -26.91 -26.02
C ASN A 121 21.67 -25.98 -26.24
N GLU A 122 22.29 -25.46 -25.18
CA GLU A 122 23.55 -24.73 -25.26
C GLU A 122 24.47 -25.14 -24.09
N GLU A 123 24.94 -26.39 -24.09
CA GLU A 123 26.07 -26.76 -23.22
C GLU A 123 27.40 -26.65 -23.98
N GLU A 124 28.45 -26.43 -23.17
CA GLU A 124 29.86 -26.70 -23.45
C GLU A 124 30.67 -25.60 -24.15
N GLU A 125 31.14 -24.62 -23.37
CA GLU A 125 32.59 -24.46 -23.14
C GLU A 125 32.87 -23.43 -22.03
N ILE A 126 33.97 -23.63 -21.31
CA ILE A 126 34.59 -22.75 -20.28
C ILE A 126 34.07 -22.93 -18.84
N PHE A 127 34.42 -24.06 -18.22
CA PHE A 127 34.74 -24.12 -16.78
C PHE A 127 35.98 -24.97 -16.53
N GLY A 128 37.11 -24.30 -16.28
CA GLY A 128 38.33 -24.90 -15.75
C GLY A 128 38.48 -24.61 -14.25
N ARG A 129 38.24 -25.64 -13.44
CA ARG A 129 38.83 -25.99 -12.12
C ARG A 129 39.22 -24.86 -11.14
N PHE A 130 38.75 -24.94 -9.89
CA PHE A 130 39.61 -25.23 -8.72
C PHE A 130 38.75 -25.53 -7.47
N ASN A 131 39.14 -26.59 -6.76
CA ASN A 131 38.62 -26.99 -5.45
C ASN A 131 39.71 -26.69 -4.39
N SER A 132 39.28 -26.14 -3.26
CA SER A 132 39.82 -26.22 -1.89
C SER A 132 41.20 -25.65 -1.48
N THR A 133 41.12 -24.96 -0.32
CA THR A 133 42.09 -24.75 0.77
C THR A 133 43.31 -23.84 0.54
N GLY A 134 43.41 -22.79 1.37
CA GLY A 134 44.64 -22.04 1.61
C GLY A 134 44.41 -20.71 2.34
N SER A 135 44.81 -20.65 3.61
CA SER A 135 45.05 -19.40 4.34
C SER A 135 45.94 -18.46 3.54
N GLY A 136 45.58 -17.17 3.49
CA GLY A 136 46.40 -16.14 2.89
C GLY A 136 45.89 -14.75 3.24
N VAL A 137 46.59 -14.12 4.18
CA VAL A 137 46.50 -12.69 4.50
C VAL A 137 46.94 -11.89 3.27
N VAL A 138 46.12 -10.94 2.81
CA VAL A 138 46.62 -9.79 2.04
C VAL A 138 45.74 -8.55 2.26
N ASN A 139 46.38 -7.46 2.69
CA ASN A 139 45.88 -6.09 2.65
C ASN A 139 45.75 -5.61 1.19
N ALA A 140 44.68 -4.88 0.88
CA ALA A 140 44.71 -3.84 -0.16
C ALA A 140 43.57 -2.82 0.06
N THR A 141 44.02 -1.59 0.35
CA THR A 141 43.33 -0.30 0.22
C THR A 141 42.83 -0.03 -1.20
N LEU A 142 41.70 0.71 -1.33
CA LEU A 142 41.30 1.65 -2.42
C LEU A 142 39.84 2.11 -2.10
N THR A 143 39.56 3.28 -1.49
CA THR A 143 39.31 4.64 -2.04
C THR A 143 38.20 4.83 -3.10
N GLY A 144 37.19 5.64 -2.74
CA GLY A 144 36.23 6.36 -3.61
C GLY A 144 34.84 5.68 -3.70
N SER A 145 33.68 6.30 -3.47
CA SER A 145 33.30 7.71 -3.42
C SER A 145 31.99 7.89 -2.65
N ALA A 146 31.90 8.99 -1.91
CA ALA A 146 30.78 9.35 -1.05
C ALA A 146 29.56 9.85 -1.84
N SER A 147 28.38 9.32 -1.52
CA SER A 147 27.09 9.98 -1.74
C SER A 147 26.42 10.16 -0.38
N SER A 148 26.24 11.42 -0.02
CA SER A 148 25.76 11.92 1.26
C SER A 148 24.24 11.75 1.39
N ALA A 149 23.81 10.94 2.36
CA ALA A 149 22.48 11.03 2.95
C ALA A 149 22.65 11.24 4.47
N SER A 150 22.33 12.45 4.94
CA SER A 150 22.22 12.78 6.36
C SER A 150 20.79 13.22 6.66
N LEU A 151 20.43 13.17 7.95
CA LEU A 151 19.16 13.50 8.64
C LEU A 151 18.39 12.22 9.01
N THR A 152 18.12 11.85 10.26
CA THR A 152 18.37 12.43 11.59
C THR A 152 18.38 11.30 12.63
N ASN A 153 19.52 11.05 13.27
CA ASN A 153 19.57 10.42 14.60
C ASN A 153 20.40 11.36 15.47
N GLY A 154 19.89 11.67 16.66
CA GLY A 154 20.67 12.36 17.68
C GLY A 154 21.99 11.59 17.91
N SER A 155 23.10 12.32 17.81
CA SER A 155 24.48 11.94 18.14
C SER A 155 24.78 10.44 18.18
N THR A 156 25.31 9.91 17.08
CA THR A 156 25.99 8.61 17.05
C THR A 156 27.18 8.64 18.01
N SER A 157 27.10 7.87 19.09
CA SER A 157 28.21 7.72 20.03
C SER A 157 29.22 6.74 19.45
N LEU A 158 30.38 7.25 19.03
CA LEU A 158 31.57 6.48 18.65
C LEU A 158 32.21 5.88 19.92
N TYR A 159 31.63 4.80 20.45
CA TYR A 159 32.30 3.95 21.44
C TYR A 159 32.17 2.47 21.03
N PRO A 160 33.18 1.62 21.31
CA PRO A 160 33.04 0.19 21.12
C PRO A 160 31.85 -0.28 21.97
N ALA A 161 30.90 -1.00 21.37
CA ALA A 161 29.74 -1.52 22.07
C ALA A 161 30.22 -2.37 23.27
N ALA A 162 30.04 -1.85 24.48
CA ALA A 162 30.45 -2.53 25.69
C ALA A 162 29.69 -3.87 25.76
N VAL A 163 30.42 -4.98 25.89
CA VAL A 163 29.84 -6.29 26.16
C VAL A 163 29.11 -6.20 27.51
N THR A 164 27.80 -6.04 27.48
CA THR A 164 27.01 -5.67 28.66
C THR A 164 26.49 -6.86 29.47
N GLN A 165 26.45 -8.07 28.90
CA GLN A 165 26.03 -9.26 29.65
C GLN A 165 26.50 -10.57 28.99
N ARG A 166 27.14 -11.45 29.77
CA ARG A 166 27.36 -12.87 29.44
C ARG A 166 26.53 -13.71 30.41
N SER A 167 25.47 -14.33 29.90
CA SER A 167 24.66 -15.30 30.66
C SER A 167 24.52 -16.55 29.80
N GLY A 168 24.89 -17.72 30.33
CA GLY A 168 24.65 -19.01 29.65
C GLY A 168 25.41 -19.26 28.33
N GLY A 169 26.42 -18.46 27.99
CA GLY A 169 27.18 -18.58 26.72
C GLY A 169 26.73 -17.64 25.61
N GLU A 170 25.70 -16.82 25.86
CA GLU A 170 25.18 -15.82 24.91
C GLU A 170 25.72 -14.43 25.26
N THR A 171 26.13 -13.66 24.23
CA THR A 171 26.66 -12.30 24.40
C THR A 171 25.61 -11.29 23.92
N TRP A 172 25.24 -10.34 24.77
CA TRP A 172 24.24 -9.31 24.45
C TRP A 172 24.87 -7.91 24.34
N PHE A 173 24.58 -7.21 23.24
CA PHE A 173 25.06 -5.86 22.96
C PHE A 173 23.92 -4.87 23.04
N GLU A 174 24.08 -3.81 23.82
CA GLU A 174 23.11 -2.71 23.89
C GLU A 174 23.06 -1.98 22.54
N VAL A 175 21.87 -1.92 21.92
CA VAL A 175 21.62 -1.29 20.61
C VAL A 175 20.70 -0.08 20.71
N GLY A 176 20.01 0.13 21.85
CA GLY A 176 19.12 1.27 22.03
C GLY A 176 18.76 1.53 23.49
N ARG A 177 18.33 2.77 23.78
CA ARG A 177 17.87 3.21 25.12
C ARG A 177 16.49 3.88 25.10
N SER A 178 15.87 3.98 23.93
CA SER A 178 14.51 4.49 23.78
C SER A 178 13.50 3.42 24.14
N LYS A 179 12.25 3.83 24.44
CA LYS A 179 11.14 2.90 24.59
C LYS A 179 10.94 2.09 23.31
N THR A 180 11.01 2.75 22.16
CA THR A 180 10.91 2.13 20.84
C THR A 180 12.26 1.78 20.26
N TYR A 181 12.28 0.87 19.29
CA TYR A 181 13.48 0.52 18.52
C TYR A 181 13.11 0.12 17.09
N THR A 182 13.84 0.66 16.11
CA THR A 182 13.67 0.30 14.70
C THR A 182 14.83 -0.61 14.28
N PRO A 183 14.59 -1.91 14.00
CA PRO A 183 15.64 -2.82 13.59
C PRO A 183 16.34 -2.36 12.30
N SER A 184 17.66 -2.52 12.30
CA SER A 184 18.57 -2.21 11.19
C SER A 184 18.96 -3.48 10.42
N ALA A 185 19.65 -3.31 9.29
CA ALA A 185 20.18 -4.44 8.53
C ALA A 185 21.16 -5.32 9.36
N ASP A 186 21.89 -4.72 10.30
CA ASP A 186 22.82 -5.44 11.18
C ASP A 186 22.10 -6.33 12.21
N ASP A 187 20.80 -6.10 12.41
CA ASP A 187 20.01 -6.91 13.34
C ASP A 187 19.44 -8.16 12.67
N ILE A 188 19.49 -8.28 11.33
CA ILE A 188 18.92 -9.41 10.58
C ILE A 188 19.46 -10.75 11.10
N GLY A 189 18.54 -11.67 11.38
CA GLY A 189 18.84 -13.00 11.92
C GLY A 189 19.12 -13.03 13.41
N HIS A 190 19.20 -11.88 14.09
CA HIS A 190 19.43 -11.77 15.52
C HIS A 190 18.13 -11.61 16.31
N VAL A 191 18.09 -12.15 17.53
CA VAL A 191 17.05 -11.87 18.51
C VAL A 191 17.34 -10.54 19.20
N LEU A 192 16.31 -9.74 19.40
CA LEU A 192 16.35 -8.53 20.20
C LEU A 192 15.75 -8.79 21.59
N LYS A 193 16.33 -8.17 22.61
CA LYS A 193 15.82 -8.16 23.99
C LYS A 193 15.45 -6.74 24.36
N PHE A 194 14.19 -6.52 24.72
CA PHE A 194 13.76 -5.29 25.36
C PHE A 194 13.79 -5.46 26.87
N GLU A 195 14.26 -4.45 27.57
CA GLU A 195 14.36 -4.38 29.03
C GLU A 195 13.77 -3.05 29.51
N CYS A 196 12.87 -3.13 30.49
CA CYS A 196 12.23 -1.99 31.13
C CYS A 196 12.35 -2.11 32.64
N VAL A 197 12.82 -1.05 33.29
CA VAL A 197 13.00 -1.04 34.74
C VAL A 197 12.58 0.30 35.34
N VAL A 198 11.96 0.24 36.52
CA VAL A 198 11.65 1.43 37.32
C VAL A 198 12.95 1.88 38.00
N VAL A 199 13.20 3.18 37.99
CA VAL A 199 14.42 3.78 38.54
C VAL A 199 14.03 4.88 39.51
N ASP A 200 14.71 4.90 40.65
CA ASP A 200 14.59 5.98 41.62
C ASP A 200 15.41 7.20 41.15
N MET A 201 14.79 8.37 41.17
CA MET A 201 15.33 9.61 40.60
C MET A 201 16.56 10.11 41.35
N GLU A 202 16.62 9.91 42.67
CA GLU A 202 17.69 10.42 43.54
C GLU A 202 18.91 9.51 43.48
N THR A 203 18.72 8.21 43.67
CA THR A 203 19.79 7.21 43.70
C THR A 203 20.24 6.78 42.30
N LYS A 204 19.40 6.99 41.28
CA LYS A 204 19.55 6.48 39.91
C LYS A 204 19.62 4.95 39.82
N LEU A 205 19.29 4.26 40.90
CA LEU A 205 19.32 2.80 41.00
C LEU A 205 17.98 2.17 40.59
N PRO A 206 18.02 0.95 40.03
CA PRO A 206 16.81 0.18 39.75
C PRO A 206 16.00 -0.13 41.02
N VAL A 207 14.69 0.03 40.91
CA VAL A 207 13.70 -0.34 41.92
C VAL A 207 13.05 -1.64 41.49
N GLY A 208 13.54 -2.76 42.04
CA GLY A 208 13.08 -4.10 41.70
C GLY A 208 13.78 -4.71 40.47
N HIS A 209 13.21 -5.82 39.97
CA HIS A 209 13.79 -6.54 38.84
C HIS A 209 13.36 -5.93 37.50
N PRO A 210 14.26 -5.86 36.50
CA PRO A 210 13.90 -5.47 35.15
C PRO A 210 12.87 -6.45 34.55
N ASN A 211 11.88 -5.90 33.86
CA ASN A 211 10.98 -6.67 33.03
C ASN A 211 11.61 -6.81 31.65
N THR A 212 11.69 -8.03 31.13
CA THR A 212 12.33 -8.31 29.84
C THR A 212 11.40 -9.07 28.91
N ILE A 213 11.52 -8.82 27.61
CA ILE A 213 10.87 -9.58 26.55
C ILE A 213 11.86 -9.80 25.42
N LEU A 214 11.80 -10.99 24.80
CA LEU A 214 12.61 -11.37 23.66
C LEU A 214 11.75 -11.36 22.41
N THR A 215 12.32 -10.92 21.31
CA THR A 215 11.70 -11.03 19.99
C THR A 215 12.02 -12.38 19.35
N SER A 216 11.35 -12.68 18.25
CA SER A 216 11.87 -13.58 17.21
C SER A 216 13.10 -12.95 16.54
N ARG A 217 13.74 -13.71 15.63
CA ARG A 217 14.83 -13.17 14.82
C ARG A 217 14.33 -12.07 13.89
N VAL A 218 15.12 -11.00 13.73
CA VAL A 218 14.82 -9.93 12.79
C VAL A 218 14.86 -10.45 11.37
N ILE A 219 13.83 -10.12 10.59
CA ILE A 219 13.74 -10.48 9.18
C ILE A 219 13.93 -9.25 8.29
N PRO A 220 14.51 -9.41 7.09
CA PRO A 220 14.45 -8.36 6.09
C PRO A 220 12.98 -8.06 5.75
N ALA A 221 12.67 -6.80 5.42
CA ALA A 221 11.35 -6.46 4.91
C ALA A 221 11.12 -7.20 3.57
N PRO A 222 10.08 -8.06 3.47
CA PRO A 222 9.65 -8.58 2.16
C PRO A 222 9.48 -7.41 1.20
N SER A 223 9.88 -7.62 -0.06
CA SER A 223 9.71 -6.63 -1.11
C SER A 223 9.14 -7.35 -2.32
N PRO A 224 7.93 -6.96 -2.80
CA PRO A 224 7.39 -7.53 -4.02
C PRO A 224 8.32 -7.20 -5.18
N ILE A 225 8.27 -8.03 -6.23
CA ILE A 225 8.92 -7.71 -7.49
C ILE A 225 8.29 -6.42 -8.03
N PRO A 226 9.08 -5.37 -8.33
CA PRO A 226 8.54 -4.12 -8.85
C PRO A 226 7.74 -4.34 -10.14
N ARG A 227 6.51 -3.81 -10.17
CA ARG A 227 5.66 -3.84 -11.37
C ARG A 227 6.14 -2.85 -12.42
N ARG A 228 6.12 -3.27 -13.69
CA ARG A 228 6.55 -2.48 -14.84
C ARG A 228 5.40 -1.74 -15.50
N LEU A 229 5.69 -0.54 -15.99
CA LEU A 229 4.80 0.23 -16.86
C LEU A 229 4.97 -0.28 -18.31
N ILE A 230 3.90 -0.83 -18.88
CA ILE A 230 3.85 -1.45 -20.20
C ILE A 230 3.32 -0.42 -21.21
N PRO A 231 4.10 -0.03 -22.23
CA PRO A 231 3.60 0.84 -23.30
C PRO A 231 2.43 0.20 -24.05
N VAL A 232 1.40 1.00 -24.35
CA VAL A 232 0.21 0.58 -25.09
C VAL A 232 -0.06 1.39 -26.36
N SER A 233 0.64 2.51 -26.54
CA SER A 233 0.57 3.33 -27.75
C SER A 233 1.71 2.97 -28.73
N GLY A 234 1.37 2.57 -29.96
CA GLY A 234 2.30 2.10 -31.00
C GLY A 234 3.10 3.19 -31.73
N THR A 235 3.41 4.29 -31.07
CA THR A 235 4.25 5.35 -31.62
C THR A 235 5.64 5.21 -31.02
N ASP A 236 6.58 4.72 -31.83
CA ASP A 236 8.02 4.71 -31.54
C ASP A 236 8.48 6.14 -31.27
N MET A 237 8.58 6.52 -30.01
CA MET A 237 9.11 7.82 -29.60
C MET A 237 10.46 7.62 -28.94
N MET A 238 11.50 8.03 -29.68
CA MET A 238 12.88 8.16 -29.23
C MET A 238 12.93 9.22 -28.10
N GLY A 239 12.71 8.81 -26.85
CA GLY A 239 12.66 9.76 -25.74
C GLY A 239 14.05 10.21 -25.27
N GLN A 240 14.13 11.47 -24.85
CA GLN A 240 15.30 12.03 -24.17
C GLN A 240 15.33 11.56 -22.72
N LEU A 241 16.55 11.35 -22.21
CA LEU A 241 16.81 11.01 -20.81
C LEU A 241 16.60 12.27 -19.94
N ASP A 242 15.60 12.23 -19.07
CA ASP A 242 15.48 13.24 -17.99
C ASP A 242 16.54 12.99 -16.90
N SER A 243 16.79 14.00 -16.06
CA SER A 243 17.76 13.97 -14.96
C SER A 243 17.52 12.85 -13.93
N ASP A 244 16.34 12.22 -13.94
CA ASP A 244 15.94 11.10 -13.08
C ASP A 244 16.00 9.72 -13.78
N GLY A 245 16.56 9.64 -14.99
CA GLY A 245 16.79 8.38 -15.71
C GLY A 245 15.56 7.76 -16.39
N ARG A 246 14.49 8.54 -16.61
CA ARG A 246 13.32 8.13 -17.40
C ARG A 246 13.44 8.61 -18.84
N ILE A 247 12.96 7.78 -19.77
CA ILE A 247 12.54 8.16 -21.12
C ILE A 247 11.16 8.83 -20.94
N SER A 248 11.12 10.10 -20.50
CA SER A 248 9.86 10.84 -20.48
C SER A 248 9.65 11.38 -21.89
N SER A 249 8.65 10.84 -22.60
CA SER A 249 8.22 11.49 -23.83
C SER A 249 7.65 12.86 -23.44
N SER A 250 8.13 13.93 -24.08
CA SER A 250 7.72 15.29 -23.74
C SER A 250 6.19 15.39 -23.63
N GLY A 251 5.72 15.83 -22.46
CA GLY A 251 4.32 16.13 -22.18
C GLY A 251 3.39 14.98 -21.82
N THR A 252 3.91 13.85 -21.32
CA THR A 252 3.10 12.86 -20.60
C THR A 252 3.04 13.14 -19.11
N PHE A 253 2.10 12.51 -18.41
CA PHE A 253 2.01 12.48 -16.95
C PHE A 253 1.37 11.18 -16.46
N THR A 254 1.62 10.78 -15.21
CA THR A 254 1.10 9.51 -14.67
C THR A 254 0.13 9.69 -13.51
N VAL A 255 -0.84 8.78 -13.40
CA VAL A 255 -1.89 8.79 -12.36
C VAL A 255 -1.99 7.42 -11.70
N LEU A 256 -1.78 7.37 -10.39
CA LEU A 256 -1.97 6.20 -9.53
C LEU A 256 -3.35 6.25 -8.86
N SER A 257 -4.09 5.15 -8.85
CA SER A 257 -5.28 4.95 -8.02
C SER A 257 -5.08 3.71 -7.14
N TYR A 258 -5.28 3.84 -5.82
CA TYR A 258 -5.01 2.74 -4.91
C TYR A 258 -5.82 2.81 -3.61
N ASN A 259 -6.66 1.81 -3.36
CA ASN A 259 -7.24 1.56 -2.04
C ASN A 259 -6.15 0.92 -1.15
N ILE A 260 -5.78 1.59 -0.06
CA ILE A 260 -4.63 1.19 0.78
C ILE A 260 -5.00 0.34 2.01
N LEU A 261 -6.26 -0.07 2.13
CA LEU A 261 -6.82 -0.83 3.26
C LEU A 261 -6.64 -0.10 4.61
N SER A 262 -7.71 0.51 5.11
CA SER A 262 -7.70 1.19 6.41
C SER A 262 -7.30 0.23 7.54
N ASP A 263 -6.54 0.70 8.54
CA ASP A 263 -6.16 -0.16 9.66
C ASP A 263 -7.34 -0.63 10.50
N THR A 264 -8.44 0.16 10.52
CA THR A 264 -9.70 -0.28 11.14
C THR A 264 -10.27 -1.53 10.48
N TYR A 265 -9.96 -1.76 9.19
CA TYR A 265 -10.48 -2.89 8.42
C TYR A 265 -9.48 -4.05 8.32
N ALA A 266 -8.19 -3.82 8.57
CA ALA A 266 -7.11 -4.82 8.51
C ALA A 266 -7.10 -5.81 9.69
N SER A 267 -8.26 -6.42 10.01
CA SER A 267 -8.40 -7.33 11.16
C SER A 267 -7.89 -8.75 10.86
N SER A 268 -7.33 -9.41 11.88
CA SER A 268 -6.90 -10.82 11.77
C SER A 268 -8.06 -11.79 11.58
N GLU A 269 -9.30 -11.38 11.85
CA GLU A 269 -10.50 -12.19 11.60
C GLU A 269 -10.77 -12.28 10.10
N LEU A 270 -10.82 -11.12 9.40
CA LEU A 270 -11.03 -11.04 7.96
C LEU A 270 -9.84 -11.59 7.17
N TYR A 271 -8.63 -11.30 7.64
CA TYR A 271 -7.39 -11.64 6.96
C TYR A 271 -6.58 -12.72 7.70
N SER A 272 -7.25 -13.76 8.21
CA SER A 272 -6.64 -14.85 9.00
C SER A 272 -5.53 -15.64 8.27
N TYR A 273 -5.40 -15.50 6.96
CA TYR A 273 -4.30 -16.05 6.15
C TYR A 273 -3.03 -15.18 6.17
N CYS A 274 -3.16 -13.89 6.45
CA CYS A 274 -2.05 -12.97 6.48
C CYS A 274 -1.45 -12.93 7.89
N PRO A 275 -0.13 -13.10 8.05
CA PRO A 275 0.51 -13.00 9.36
C PRO A 275 0.20 -11.67 10.05
N SER A 276 -0.06 -11.69 11.36
CA SER A 276 -0.41 -10.48 12.13
C SER A 276 0.63 -9.36 12.02
N TRP A 277 1.91 -9.70 11.92
CA TRP A 277 2.99 -8.72 11.71
C TRP A 277 2.88 -8.02 10.35
N ALA A 278 2.42 -8.73 9.30
CA ALA A 278 2.25 -8.18 7.95
C ALA A 278 0.95 -7.37 7.83
N LEU A 279 -0.06 -7.68 8.66
CA LEU A 279 -1.27 -6.88 8.80
C LEU A 279 -1.06 -5.60 9.62
N SER A 280 -0.08 -5.60 10.52
CA SER A 280 0.14 -4.47 11.43
C SER A 280 0.43 -3.17 10.68
N TRP A 281 -0.21 -2.07 11.10
CA TRP A 281 0.01 -0.75 10.51
C TRP A 281 1.48 -0.32 10.41
N PRO A 282 2.33 -0.50 11.44
CA PRO A 282 3.73 -0.10 11.35
C PRO A 282 4.50 -0.74 10.19
N TYR A 283 4.15 -1.98 9.85
CA TYR A 283 4.69 -2.67 8.68
C TYR A 283 4.05 -2.16 7.39
N ARG A 284 2.71 -2.20 7.31
CA ARG A 284 1.96 -1.86 6.09
C ARG A 284 2.28 -0.45 5.61
N ARG A 285 2.32 0.54 6.51
CA ARG A 285 2.60 1.93 6.15
C ARG A 285 3.94 2.12 5.45
N GLN A 286 4.97 1.40 5.90
CA GLN A 286 6.30 1.50 5.30
C GLN A 286 6.37 0.82 3.94
N ASN A 287 5.71 -0.32 3.79
CA ASN A 287 5.63 -1.01 2.50
C ASN A 287 4.78 -0.23 1.49
N LEU A 288 3.63 0.30 1.90
CA LEU A 288 2.77 1.17 1.10
C LEU A 288 3.51 2.43 0.64
N LEU A 289 4.23 3.10 1.54
CA LEU A 289 5.03 4.27 1.19
C LEU A 289 6.11 3.92 0.15
N ARG A 290 6.82 2.81 0.34
CA ARG A 290 7.84 2.33 -0.60
C ARG A 290 7.25 2.03 -1.97
N GLU A 291 6.09 1.38 -2.03
CA GLU A 291 5.38 1.09 -3.27
C GLU A 291 4.95 2.39 -3.98
N ILE A 292 4.24 3.29 -3.28
CA ILE A 292 3.74 4.55 -3.83
C ILE A 292 4.88 5.43 -4.36
N VAL A 293 5.95 5.60 -3.57
CA VAL A 293 7.14 6.36 -3.96
C VAL A 293 7.88 5.67 -5.12
N GLY A 294 7.92 4.33 -5.12
CA GLY A 294 8.55 3.52 -6.17
C GLY A 294 7.95 3.76 -7.55
N TYR A 295 6.63 3.96 -7.63
CA TYR A 295 5.96 4.31 -8.89
C TYR A 295 6.29 5.71 -9.40
N ARG A 296 6.71 6.64 -8.52
CA ARG A 296 6.94 8.07 -8.81
C ARG A 296 5.84 8.66 -9.70
N ALA A 297 4.59 8.45 -9.31
CA ALA A 297 3.45 8.92 -10.10
C ALA A 297 3.29 10.44 -9.97
N ASP A 298 2.96 11.18 -11.04
CA ASP A 298 2.74 12.62 -10.93
C ASP A 298 1.51 12.98 -10.08
N ILE A 299 0.47 12.15 -10.13
CA ILE A 299 -0.77 12.28 -9.36
C ILE A 299 -1.07 10.94 -8.68
N VAL A 300 -1.44 10.96 -7.40
CA VAL A 300 -1.78 9.77 -6.59
C VAL A 300 -3.14 9.96 -5.93
N CYS A 301 -4.09 9.07 -6.23
CA CYS A 301 -5.43 9.00 -5.65
C CYS A 301 -5.50 7.79 -4.71
N LEU A 302 -5.57 8.02 -3.41
CA LEU A 302 -5.71 6.98 -2.40
C LEU A 302 -7.12 6.94 -1.82
N GLN A 303 -7.64 5.73 -1.57
CA GLN A 303 -8.86 5.47 -0.81
C GLN A 303 -8.51 4.76 0.50
N GLU A 304 -9.43 4.76 1.47
CA GLU A 304 -9.24 4.18 2.81
C GLU A 304 -8.07 4.76 3.62
N VAL A 305 -7.79 6.05 3.43
CA VAL A 305 -6.76 6.75 4.22
C VAL A 305 -7.35 7.27 5.53
N GLN A 306 -6.96 6.68 6.65
CA GLN A 306 -7.34 7.16 8.00
C GLN A 306 -6.79 8.57 8.27
N ASN A 307 -7.54 9.38 9.02
CA ASN A 307 -7.22 10.79 9.23
C ASN A 307 -5.89 10.99 9.98
N ASP A 308 -5.67 10.28 11.07
CA ASP A 308 -4.40 10.26 11.80
C ASP A 308 -3.23 9.81 10.90
N HIS A 309 -3.41 8.74 10.12
CA HIS A 309 -2.39 8.24 9.20
C HIS A 309 -2.07 9.21 8.06
N PHE A 310 -3.06 9.99 7.61
CA PHE A 310 -2.82 11.06 6.66
C PHE A 310 -1.96 12.17 7.26
N GLU A 311 -2.36 12.70 8.42
CA GLU A 311 -1.71 13.86 9.07
C GLU A 311 -0.31 13.53 9.57
N GLU A 312 -0.14 12.36 10.20
CA GLU A 312 1.09 12.00 10.91
C GLU A 312 2.11 11.27 10.02
N PHE A 313 1.66 10.65 8.92
CA PHE A 313 2.52 9.79 8.09
C PHE A 313 2.48 10.15 6.60
N PHE A 314 1.38 9.94 5.89
CA PHE A 314 1.41 10.07 4.42
C PHE A 314 1.68 11.50 3.93
N ALA A 315 1.04 12.51 4.52
CA ALA A 315 1.27 13.90 4.14
C ALA A 315 2.74 14.34 4.36
N PRO A 316 3.34 14.17 5.57
CA PRO A 316 4.73 14.57 5.78
C PRO A 316 5.73 13.70 5.01
N GLU A 317 5.50 12.39 4.83
CA GLU A 317 6.43 11.54 4.07
C GLU A 317 6.40 11.85 2.57
N LEU A 318 5.21 11.98 1.95
CA LEU A 318 5.12 12.33 0.53
C LEU A 318 5.54 13.79 0.25
N ASP A 319 5.44 14.68 1.23
CA ASP A 319 5.98 16.04 1.14
C ASP A 319 7.50 16.03 0.86
N LYS A 320 8.25 15.16 1.55
CA LYS A 320 9.70 14.96 1.32
C LYS A 320 10.01 14.51 -0.11
N HIS A 321 9.05 13.88 -0.77
CA HIS A 321 9.13 13.44 -2.18
C HIS A 321 8.54 14.47 -3.17
N GLY A 322 8.26 15.69 -2.73
CA GLY A 322 7.82 16.80 -3.59
C GLY A 322 6.33 16.85 -3.87
N TYR A 323 5.51 16.06 -3.16
CA TYR A 323 4.06 16.05 -3.34
C TYR A 323 3.36 17.07 -2.46
N GLN A 324 2.39 17.77 -3.05
CA GLN A 324 1.35 18.46 -2.30
C GLN A 324 0.14 17.52 -2.12
N ALA A 325 -0.49 17.57 -0.94
CA ALA A 325 -1.60 16.69 -0.57
C ALA A 325 -2.91 17.47 -0.38
N LEU A 326 -4.02 16.86 -0.78
CA LEU A 326 -5.38 17.27 -0.43
C LEU A 326 -6.13 16.05 0.10
N TYR A 327 -6.90 16.21 1.17
CA TYR A 327 -7.62 15.12 1.81
C TYR A 327 -9.08 15.46 2.08
N LYS A 328 -9.92 14.45 2.03
CA LYS A 328 -11.32 14.49 2.49
C LYS A 328 -11.64 13.19 3.23
N ARG A 329 -11.79 13.29 4.55
CA ARG A 329 -12.36 12.22 5.38
C ARG A 329 -13.83 11.96 5.04
N LYS A 330 -14.27 10.73 5.23
CA LYS A 330 -15.70 10.36 5.29
C LYS A 330 -16.40 11.14 6.41
N THR A 331 -17.72 11.26 6.33
CA THR A 331 -18.52 11.86 7.41
C THR A 331 -18.64 10.90 8.58
N ASN A 332 -19.08 11.41 9.74
CA ASN A 332 -19.21 10.63 10.98
C ASN A 332 -20.67 10.31 11.32
N GLU A 333 -21.55 10.18 10.31
CA GLU A 333 -22.98 9.97 10.55
C GLU A 333 -23.33 8.49 10.77
N VAL A 334 -22.52 7.58 10.23
CA VAL A 334 -22.62 6.12 10.35
C VAL A 334 -21.48 5.55 11.19
N TYR A 335 -20.30 6.17 11.17
CA TYR A 335 -19.17 5.70 11.95
C TYR A 335 -19.35 5.95 13.46
N GLY A 336 -19.22 4.89 14.26
CA GLY A 336 -19.35 4.94 15.73
C GLY A 336 -18.02 4.91 16.49
N GLY A 337 -16.88 4.93 15.79
CA GLY A 337 -15.55 4.86 16.39
C GLY A 337 -14.92 6.23 16.66
N ASN A 338 -13.60 6.25 16.84
CA ASN A 338 -12.84 7.49 17.06
C ASN A 338 -12.82 8.33 15.76
N ILE A 339 -13.12 9.63 15.87
CA ILE A 339 -13.10 10.56 14.73
C ILE A 339 -11.75 10.55 14.00
N HIS A 340 -10.66 10.33 14.74
CA HIS A 340 -9.30 10.28 14.18
C HIS A 340 -9.03 9.04 13.31
N THR A 341 -9.79 7.95 13.50
CA THR A 341 -9.60 6.69 12.78
C THR A 341 -10.55 6.55 11.58
N ILE A 342 -11.38 7.55 11.31
CA ILE A 342 -12.24 7.62 10.13
C ILE A 342 -11.36 7.75 8.89
N ASP A 343 -11.63 6.91 7.89
CA ASP A 343 -10.93 6.91 6.63
C ASP A 343 -11.53 7.88 5.59
N GLY A 344 -10.83 8.06 4.48
CA GLY A 344 -11.20 9.01 3.45
C GLY A 344 -10.41 8.88 2.17
N CYS A 345 -10.56 9.88 1.30
CA CYS A 345 -9.86 9.96 0.02
C CYS A 345 -8.77 11.03 0.09
N ALA A 346 -7.55 10.69 -0.34
CA ALA A 346 -6.43 11.60 -0.46
C ALA A 346 -5.99 11.73 -1.93
N THR A 347 -5.68 12.94 -2.37
CA THR A 347 -5.08 13.20 -3.68
C THR A 347 -3.77 13.95 -3.49
N PHE A 348 -2.67 13.31 -3.91
CA PHE A 348 -1.33 13.90 -3.92
C PHE A 348 -0.94 14.24 -5.35
N PHE A 349 -0.17 15.31 -5.55
CA PHE A 349 0.37 15.67 -6.85
C PHE A 349 1.72 16.36 -6.72
N ARG A 350 2.62 16.09 -7.67
CA ARG A 350 3.97 16.66 -7.72
C ARG A 350 3.94 18.17 -7.94
N ARG A 351 4.55 18.95 -7.02
CA ARG A 351 4.54 20.43 -7.06
C ARG A 351 5.26 21.01 -8.26
N ASP A 352 6.27 20.32 -8.77
CA ASP A 352 7.03 20.71 -9.95
C ASP A 352 6.27 20.46 -11.25
N ARG A 353 5.25 19.58 -11.22
CA ARG A 353 4.50 19.13 -12.40
C ARG A 353 3.09 19.73 -12.45
N PHE A 354 2.48 19.97 -11.30
CA PHE A 354 1.12 20.49 -11.16
C PHE A 354 1.01 21.57 -10.08
N SER A 355 0.07 22.50 -10.25
CA SER A 355 -0.42 23.40 -9.19
C SER A 355 -1.90 23.21 -8.96
N HIS A 356 -2.31 23.30 -7.69
CA HIS A 356 -3.72 23.31 -7.31
C HIS A 356 -4.41 24.58 -7.81
N VAL A 357 -5.59 24.40 -8.43
CA VAL A 357 -6.46 25.51 -8.85
C VAL A 357 -7.74 25.54 -8.03
N LYS A 358 -8.41 24.39 -7.89
CA LYS A 358 -9.68 24.31 -7.17
C LYS A 358 -9.92 22.94 -6.55
N LYS A 359 -10.57 22.91 -5.39
CA LYS A 359 -11.01 21.70 -4.68
C LYS A 359 -12.54 21.72 -4.60
N TYR A 360 -13.17 20.59 -4.88
CA TYR A 360 -14.58 20.34 -4.59
C TYR A 360 -14.69 19.07 -3.76
N GLU A 361 -15.54 19.12 -2.74
CA GLU A 361 -15.81 18.00 -1.86
C GLU A 361 -17.28 17.61 -2.02
N VAL A 362 -17.52 16.36 -2.40
CA VAL A 362 -18.86 15.80 -2.48
C VAL A 362 -19.08 14.95 -1.24
N GLU A 363 -20.08 15.31 -0.45
CA GLU A 363 -20.58 14.49 0.66
C GLU A 363 -21.93 13.90 0.23
N PHE A 364 -21.97 12.59 -0.04
CA PHE A 364 -23.20 11.96 -0.52
C PHE A 364 -24.32 12.03 0.51
N ASN A 365 -24.01 12.11 1.80
CA ASN A 365 -25.00 12.29 2.85
C ASN A 365 -25.75 13.63 2.72
N LYS A 366 -25.06 14.74 2.43
CA LYS A 366 -25.71 16.04 2.18
C LYS A 366 -26.62 16.00 0.95
N ALA A 367 -26.18 15.30 -0.11
CA ALA A 367 -27.00 15.07 -1.28
C ALA A 367 -28.23 14.21 -0.96
N ALA A 368 -28.09 13.21 -0.08
CA ALA A 368 -29.18 12.33 0.36
C ALA A 368 -30.21 13.07 1.20
N GLN A 369 -29.77 13.95 2.10
CA GLN A 369 -30.65 14.83 2.89
C GLN A 369 -31.47 15.73 1.95
N SER A 370 -30.80 16.41 1.01
CA SER A 370 -31.45 17.27 0.01
C SER A 370 -32.47 16.50 -0.85
N LEU A 371 -32.13 15.27 -1.28
CA LEU A 371 -33.04 14.42 -2.04
C LEU A 371 -34.27 14.02 -1.21
N THR A 372 -34.05 13.64 0.05
CA THR A 372 -35.12 13.19 0.96
C THR A 372 -36.09 14.31 1.28
N GLU A 373 -35.62 15.56 1.36
CA GLU A 373 -36.47 16.73 1.57
C GLU A 373 -37.40 17.01 0.38
N VAL A 374 -36.91 16.82 -0.85
CA VAL A 374 -37.63 17.17 -2.08
C VAL A 374 -38.48 16.01 -2.63
N ALA A 375 -38.00 14.78 -2.55
CA ALA A 375 -38.55 13.65 -3.29
C ALA A 375 -39.27 12.60 -2.43
N VAL A 376 -39.10 12.60 -1.10
CA VAL A 376 -39.63 11.56 -0.22
C VAL A 376 -40.73 12.08 0.69
N GLN A 377 -41.82 11.32 0.82
CA GLN A 377 -42.94 11.65 1.70
C GLN A 377 -42.50 11.71 3.18
N THR A 378 -43.09 12.63 3.96
CA THR A 378 -42.72 12.91 5.36
C THR A 378 -42.69 11.66 6.25
N THR A 379 -43.61 10.71 6.03
CA THR A 379 -43.71 9.46 6.81
C THR A 379 -42.57 8.48 6.55
N GLN A 380 -41.90 8.56 5.40
CA GLN A 380 -40.80 7.67 5.01
C GLN A 380 -39.41 8.29 5.17
N LYS A 381 -39.31 9.56 5.56
CA LYS A 381 -38.02 10.30 5.65
C LYS A 381 -36.96 9.58 6.48
N LYS A 382 -37.33 9.05 7.65
CA LYS A 382 -36.40 8.34 8.54
C LYS A 382 -35.87 7.05 7.88
N ALA A 383 -36.75 6.26 7.25
CA ALA A 383 -36.37 5.04 6.57
C ALA A 383 -35.49 5.33 5.34
N ALA A 384 -35.82 6.39 4.59
CA ALA A 384 -35.03 6.84 3.44
C ALA A 384 -33.61 7.28 3.84
N LEU A 385 -33.49 8.10 4.89
CA LEU A 385 -32.17 8.53 5.39
C LEU A 385 -31.33 7.34 5.86
N ASN A 386 -31.90 6.41 6.63
CA ASN A 386 -31.20 5.20 7.07
C ASN A 386 -30.68 4.37 5.87
N ARG A 387 -31.40 4.36 4.75
CA ARG A 387 -30.98 3.68 3.53
C ARG A 387 -29.88 4.45 2.77
N LEU A 388 -30.04 5.76 2.60
CA LEU A 388 -29.19 6.60 1.73
C LEU A 388 -27.88 7.07 2.38
N VAL A 389 -27.89 7.36 3.69
CA VAL A 389 -26.75 7.88 4.43
C VAL A 389 -25.72 6.76 4.62
N LYS A 390 -24.53 6.91 4.03
CA LYS A 390 -23.47 5.88 3.98
C LYS A 390 -22.06 6.43 4.18
N ASP A 391 -21.93 7.71 4.51
CA ASP A 391 -20.66 8.41 4.79
C ASP A 391 -19.64 8.54 3.64
N ASN A 392 -19.95 7.96 2.48
CA ASN A 392 -19.09 8.06 1.30
C ASN A 392 -18.88 9.52 0.85
N VAL A 393 -17.70 9.77 0.31
CA VAL A 393 -17.25 11.08 -0.17
C VAL A 393 -16.54 10.95 -1.51
N ALA A 394 -16.53 12.04 -2.28
CA ALA A 394 -15.63 12.21 -3.40
C ALA A 394 -14.82 13.50 -3.26
N LEU A 395 -13.52 13.41 -3.54
CA LEU A 395 -12.58 14.53 -3.61
C LEU A 395 -12.28 14.84 -5.07
N ILE A 396 -12.66 16.03 -5.53
CA ILE A 396 -12.44 16.48 -6.90
C ILE A 396 -11.45 17.64 -6.88
N VAL A 397 -10.38 17.54 -7.66
CA VAL A 397 -9.30 18.52 -7.70
C VAL A 397 -9.07 18.97 -9.13
N VAL A 398 -9.09 20.28 -9.36
CA VAL A 398 -8.66 20.89 -10.62
C VAL A 398 -7.21 21.31 -10.45
N LEU A 399 -6.35 20.76 -11.30
CA LEU A 399 -4.92 20.99 -11.35
C LEU A 399 -4.55 21.74 -12.63
N GLU A 400 -3.50 22.55 -12.55
CA GLU A 400 -2.85 23.19 -13.70
C GLU A 400 -1.50 22.52 -13.95
N ALA A 401 -1.30 21.97 -15.14
CA ALA A 401 -0.05 21.35 -15.55
C ALA A 401 1.02 22.42 -15.81
N LYS A 402 2.23 22.18 -15.30
CA LYS A 402 3.40 23.06 -15.41
C LYS A 402 4.38 22.63 -16.50
N PHE A 403 4.18 21.45 -17.09
CA PHE A 403 4.96 20.94 -18.20
C PHE A 403 4.27 21.33 -19.52
N SER A 404 5.00 22.02 -20.40
CA SER A 404 4.46 22.46 -21.69
C SER A 404 4.59 21.36 -22.74
N ASN A 405 3.51 21.08 -23.45
CA ASN A 405 3.52 20.37 -24.73
C ASN A 405 3.28 21.32 -25.93
N GLN A 406 3.29 22.63 -25.68
CA GLN A 406 3.04 23.65 -26.71
C GLN A 406 4.32 24.45 -26.95
N GLY A 407 5.09 24.01 -27.95
CA GLY A 407 5.99 24.89 -28.66
C GLY A 407 5.18 25.97 -29.38
N ALA A 408 5.62 27.22 -29.28
CA ALA A 408 5.31 28.39 -30.11
C ALA A 408 3.85 28.84 -30.37
N ASP A 409 2.83 27.98 -30.34
CA ASP A 409 1.55 28.27 -31.02
C ASP A 409 0.43 28.88 -30.14
N ASN A 410 0.55 28.88 -28.80
CA ASN A 410 -0.36 29.61 -27.90
C ASN A 410 0.28 29.94 -26.53
N PRO A 411 1.20 30.91 -26.47
CA PRO A 411 1.72 31.41 -25.20
C PRO A 411 0.58 32.00 -24.36
N GLY A 412 0.20 31.33 -23.27
CA GLY A 412 -0.74 31.84 -22.27
C GLY A 412 -1.97 30.98 -21.95
N LYS A 413 -2.22 29.87 -22.65
CA LYS A 413 -3.36 28.99 -22.31
C LYS A 413 -2.96 28.03 -21.17
N ARG A 414 -3.66 28.14 -20.04
CA ARG A 414 -3.52 27.23 -18.89
C ARG A 414 -3.95 25.81 -19.29
N GLN A 415 -3.09 24.82 -19.08
CA GLN A 415 -3.42 23.41 -19.29
C GLN A 415 -4.03 22.83 -18.01
N LEU A 416 -5.36 22.73 -17.95
CA LEU A 416 -6.08 22.24 -16.78
C LEU A 416 -6.35 20.73 -16.87
N LEU A 417 -6.51 20.09 -15.71
CA LEU A 417 -6.90 18.69 -15.54
C LEU A 417 -7.80 18.56 -14.31
N CYS A 418 -8.92 17.88 -14.44
CA CYS A 418 -9.83 17.58 -13.33
C CYS A 418 -9.64 16.13 -12.89
N VAL A 419 -9.30 15.91 -11.63
CA VAL A 419 -9.09 14.58 -11.05
C VAL A 419 -10.13 14.33 -9.97
N ALA A 420 -10.98 13.33 -10.14
CA ALA A 420 -11.91 12.85 -9.13
C ALA A 420 -11.35 11.60 -8.47
N ASN A 421 -11.44 11.55 -7.14
CA ASN A 421 -11.10 10.40 -6.31
C ASN A 421 -12.28 10.09 -5.39
N THR A 422 -12.79 8.86 -5.38
CA THR A 422 -13.95 8.46 -4.57
C THR A 422 -13.82 7.07 -4.00
N HIS A 423 -14.54 6.80 -2.92
CA HIS A 423 -14.78 5.46 -2.39
C HIS A 423 -16.29 5.24 -2.21
N VAL A 424 -16.89 4.36 -3.02
CA VAL A 424 -18.33 4.06 -2.98
C VAL A 424 -18.57 2.81 -2.12
N ASN A 425 -18.18 2.86 -0.84
CA ASN A 425 -18.36 1.75 0.08
C ASN A 425 -19.81 1.68 0.56
N VAL A 426 -20.64 1.02 -0.23
CA VAL A 426 -22.06 0.79 0.07
C VAL A 426 -22.28 -0.72 0.17
N PRO A 427 -23.10 -1.19 1.13
CA PRO A 427 -23.43 -2.61 1.21
C PRO A 427 -23.95 -3.18 -0.13
N PRO A 428 -23.54 -4.40 -0.53
CA PRO A 428 -23.88 -4.99 -1.84
C PRO A 428 -25.38 -5.05 -2.16
N GLU A 429 -26.23 -5.15 -1.15
CA GLU A 429 -27.68 -5.21 -1.24
C GLU A 429 -28.35 -3.85 -1.54
N LEU A 430 -27.64 -2.74 -1.39
CA LEU A 430 -28.13 -1.38 -1.62
C LEU A 430 -27.69 -0.84 -2.99
N LYS A 431 -28.00 -1.62 -4.04
CA LYS A 431 -27.60 -1.32 -5.43
C LYS A 431 -28.11 0.03 -5.92
N ASP A 432 -29.35 0.39 -5.56
CA ASP A 432 -29.95 1.70 -5.82
C ASP A 432 -29.11 2.86 -5.27
N VAL A 433 -28.60 2.71 -4.04
CA VAL A 433 -27.75 3.72 -3.39
C VAL A 433 -26.41 3.84 -4.10
N LYS A 434 -25.78 2.72 -4.50
CA LYS A 434 -24.55 2.72 -5.31
C LYS A 434 -24.73 3.47 -6.63
N ILE A 435 -25.76 3.10 -7.39
CA ILE A 435 -26.07 3.73 -8.69
C ILE A 435 -26.30 5.23 -8.51
N TRP A 436 -27.07 5.61 -7.49
CA TRP A 436 -27.37 7.01 -7.21
C TRP A 436 -26.12 7.83 -6.82
N GLN A 437 -25.21 7.28 -6.00
CA GLN A 437 -23.96 7.96 -5.64
C GLN A 437 -23.06 8.17 -6.87
N VAL A 438 -22.88 7.14 -7.70
CA VAL A 438 -22.11 7.23 -8.95
C VAL A 438 -22.73 8.23 -9.91
N HIS A 439 -24.05 8.18 -10.10
CA HIS A 439 -24.76 9.15 -10.92
C HIS A 439 -24.59 10.59 -10.40
N THR A 440 -24.68 10.80 -9.09
CA THR A 440 -24.51 12.11 -8.45
C THR A 440 -23.11 12.67 -8.67
N LEU A 441 -22.07 11.83 -8.55
CA LEU A 441 -20.69 12.21 -8.86
C LEU A 441 -20.55 12.65 -10.33
N LEU A 442 -21.06 11.85 -11.27
CA LEU A 442 -20.96 12.13 -12.70
C LEU A 442 -21.70 13.41 -13.09
N LYS A 443 -22.87 13.68 -12.51
CA LYS A 443 -23.57 14.97 -12.69
C LYS A 443 -22.80 16.16 -12.13
N GLY A 444 -22.08 15.97 -11.01
CA GLY A 444 -21.16 16.98 -10.48
C GLY A 444 -20.03 17.28 -11.45
N LEU A 445 -19.42 16.23 -12.02
CA LEU A 445 -18.34 16.35 -13.00
C LEU A 445 -18.81 16.98 -14.32
N GLU A 446 -19.98 16.64 -14.84
CA GLU A 446 -20.54 17.30 -16.03
C GLU A 446 -20.66 18.82 -15.87
N LYS A 447 -21.09 19.29 -14.68
CA LYS A 447 -21.17 20.73 -14.38
C LYS A 447 -19.80 21.40 -14.41
N ILE A 448 -18.77 20.71 -13.91
CA ILE A 448 -17.39 21.21 -13.97
C ILE A 448 -16.90 21.22 -15.41
N ALA A 449 -17.14 20.14 -16.18
CA ALA A 449 -16.75 20.02 -17.58
C ALA A 449 -17.34 21.14 -18.43
N ALA A 450 -18.65 21.40 -18.27
CA ALA A 450 -19.36 22.44 -19.00
C ALA A 450 -18.85 23.86 -18.71
N SER A 451 -18.23 24.09 -17.54
CA SER A 451 -17.78 25.41 -17.12
C SER A 451 -16.44 25.85 -17.73
N ALA A 452 -15.57 24.91 -18.11
CA ALA A 452 -14.18 25.22 -18.43
C ALA A 452 -13.52 24.25 -19.42
N ASP A 453 -14.28 23.34 -20.02
CA ASP A 453 -13.80 22.40 -21.03
C ASP A 453 -12.52 21.62 -20.62
N ILE A 454 -12.56 21.08 -19.40
CA ILE A 454 -11.39 20.50 -18.72
C ILE A 454 -11.36 18.97 -18.92
N PRO A 455 -10.23 18.38 -19.35
CA PRO A 455 -10.02 16.92 -19.37
C PRO A 455 -10.24 16.31 -17.98
N MET A 456 -10.85 15.13 -17.91
CA MET A 456 -11.20 14.50 -16.64
C MET A 456 -10.56 13.14 -16.46
N LEU A 457 -10.16 12.87 -15.22
CA LEU A 457 -9.79 11.58 -14.68
C LEU A 457 -10.74 11.25 -13.54
N VAL A 458 -11.30 10.05 -13.55
CA VAL A 458 -12.18 9.54 -12.50
C VAL A 458 -11.56 8.27 -11.94
N CYS A 459 -10.94 8.41 -10.78
CA CYS A 459 -10.27 7.37 -10.04
C CYS A 459 -11.10 6.96 -8.83
N GLY A 460 -10.98 5.71 -8.41
CA GLY A 460 -11.56 5.28 -7.13
C GLY A 460 -11.86 3.81 -7.04
N ASP A 461 -12.19 3.40 -5.83
CA ASP A 461 -12.85 2.14 -5.52
C ASP A 461 -14.36 2.37 -5.57
N PHE A 462 -15.02 1.79 -6.58
CA PHE A 462 -16.44 1.92 -6.80
C PHE A 462 -17.24 0.78 -6.17
N ASN A 463 -16.58 -0.23 -5.60
CA ASN A 463 -17.21 -1.42 -5.03
C ASN A 463 -18.30 -2.01 -5.96
N SER A 464 -18.03 -1.95 -7.26
CA SER A 464 -18.96 -2.25 -8.35
C SER A 464 -18.21 -3.05 -9.41
N VAL A 465 -18.63 -4.29 -9.63
CA VAL A 465 -18.00 -5.19 -10.62
C VAL A 465 -18.34 -4.78 -12.06
N PRO A 466 -17.49 -5.12 -13.06
CA PRO A 466 -17.79 -4.87 -14.46
C PRO A 466 -19.15 -5.43 -14.87
N GLY A 467 -19.94 -4.64 -15.62
CA GLY A 467 -21.29 -5.00 -16.04
C GLY A 467 -22.40 -4.71 -15.03
N SER A 468 -22.08 -4.32 -13.79
CA SER A 468 -23.07 -3.77 -12.85
C SER A 468 -23.64 -2.43 -13.34
N ALA A 469 -24.81 -2.02 -12.87
CA ALA A 469 -25.42 -0.75 -13.30
C ALA A 469 -24.54 0.49 -13.00
N PRO A 470 -23.86 0.62 -11.84
CA PRO A 470 -22.92 1.71 -11.62
C PRO A 470 -21.74 1.70 -12.59
N HIS A 471 -21.18 0.51 -12.89
CA HIS A 471 -20.10 0.36 -13.87
C HIS A 471 -20.55 0.74 -15.28
N LEU A 472 -21.69 0.23 -15.74
CA LEU A 472 -22.24 0.56 -17.06
C LEU A 472 -22.55 2.05 -17.17
N LEU A 473 -23.02 2.69 -16.09
CA LEU A 473 -23.21 4.13 -16.09
C LEU A 473 -21.89 4.87 -16.35
N LEU A 474 -20.79 4.47 -15.69
CA LEU A 474 -19.44 5.03 -15.90
C LEU A 474 -18.89 4.75 -17.30
N ALA A 475 -18.98 3.50 -17.75
CA ALA A 475 -18.32 3.01 -18.95
C ALA A 475 -19.08 3.30 -20.24
N MET A 476 -20.42 3.34 -20.19
CA MET A 476 -21.30 3.48 -21.36
C MET A 476 -22.07 4.81 -21.36
N GLY A 477 -21.95 5.61 -20.30
CA GLY A 477 -22.68 6.87 -20.15
C GLY A 477 -24.17 6.71 -19.86
N LYS A 478 -24.68 5.47 -19.73
CA LYS A 478 -26.09 5.19 -19.48
C LYS A 478 -26.29 3.78 -18.92
N VAL A 479 -27.41 3.57 -18.24
CA VAL A 479 -27.89 2.24 -17.84
C VAL A 479 -29.10 1.86 -18.68
N ASP A 480 -29.16 0.61 -19.15
CA ASP A 480 -30.37 0.08 -19.81
C ASP A 480 -31.55 0.14 -18.83
N PRO A 481 -32.70 0.76 -19.19
CA PRO A 481 -33.89 0.78 -18.35
C PRO A 481 -34.41 -0.60 -17.91
N LEU A 482 -34.06 -1.67 -18.63
CA LEU A 482 -34.39 -3.07 -18.32
C LEU A 482 -33.33 -3.78 -17.48
N HIS A 483 -32.27 -3.09 -17.05
CA HIS A 483 -31.19 -3.71 -16.27
C HIS A 483 -31.73 -4.27 -14.93
N PRO A 484 -31.41 -5.53 -14.57
CA PRO A 484 -31.99 -6.18 -13.38
C PRO A 484 -31.78 -5.43 -12.06
N GLU A 485 -30.66 -4.70 -11.93
CA GLU A 485 -30.36 -3.92 -10.72
C GLU A 485 -31.26 -2.69 -10.53
N LEU A 486 -32.00 -2.27 -11.56
CA LEU A 486 -32.99 -1.19 -11.45
C LEU A 486 -34.35 -1.68 -10.93
N LEU A 487 -34.56 -3.00 -10.79
CA LEU A 487 -35.81 -3.57 -10.27
C LEU A 487 -36.02 -3.25 -8.79
N VAL A 488 -34.94 -3.05 -8.04
CA VAL A 488 -34.96 -2.80 -6.60
C VAL A 488 -34.69 -1.32 -6.34
N ASP A 489 -35.74 -0.49 -6.42
CA ASP A 489 -35.71 0.95 -6.11
C ASP A 489 -36.88 1.32 -5.18
N PRO A 490 -36.81 0.96 -3.88
CA PRO A 490 -37.92 1.15 -2.94
C PRO A 490 -38.25 2.62 -2.66
N LEU A 491 -37.31 3.53 -2.94
CA LEU A 491 -37.46 4.96 -2.72
C LEU A 491 -37.77 5.74 -4.01
N ALA A 492 -37.86 5.04 -5.16
CA ALA A 492 -38.04 5.63 -6.49
C ALA A 492 -36.99 6.70 -6.86
N ILE A 493 -35.76 6.59 -6.32
CA ILE A 493 -34.68 7.59 -6.48
C ILE A 493 -33.98 7.49 -7.84
N LEU A 494 -34.16 6.37 -8.55
CA LEU A 494 -33.56 6.12 -9.86
C LEU A 494 -34.48 6.53 -11.01
N ARG A 495 -35.71 6.97 -10.71
CA ARG A 495 -36.72 7.29 -11.72
C ARG A 495 -36.73 8.77 -12.14
N PRO A 496 -37.11 9.05 -13.40
CA PRO A 496 -37.27 8.09 -14.50
C PRO A 496 -35.91 7.52 -14.94
N HIS A 497 -35.85 6.22 -15.29
CA HIS A 497 -34.59 5.54 -15.68
C HIS A 497 -33.91 6.22 -16.88
N SER A 498 -34.67 6.92 -17.74
CA SER A 498 -34.15 7.71 -18.85
C SER A 498 -33.20 8.84 -18.44
N LYS A 499 -33.19 9.23 -17.16
CA LYS A 499 -32.27 10.23 -16.61
C LYS A 499 -30.98 9.66 -16.04
N LEU A 500 -30.83 8.33 -15.96
CA LEU A 500 -29.59 7.68 -15.54
C LEU A 500 -28.57 7.68 -16.68
N THR A 501 -28.11 8.87 -17.05
CA THR A 501 -27.18 9.09 -18.17
C THR A 501 -26.17 10.20 -17.86
N HIS A 502 -25.03 10.20 -18.54
CA HIS A 502 -24.09 11.31 -18.59
C HIS A 502 -23.43 11.41 -19.98
N GLN A 503 -22.83 12.57 -20.26
CA GLN A 503 -22.26 12.97 -21.55
C GLN A 503 -20.74 13.07 -21.54
N LEU A 504 -20.09 12.83 -20.39
CA LEU A 504 -18.64 12.72 -20.32
C LEU A 504 -18.16 11.56 -21.21
N PRO A 505 -17.21 11.77 -22.14
CA PRO A 505 -16.68 10.72 -23.02
C PRO A 505 -15.67 9.84 -22.30
N LEU A 506 -16.10 9.19 -21.21
CA LEU A 506 -15.26 8.38 -20.35
C LEU A 506 -14.93 7.03 -21.00
N VAL A 507 -13.67 6.62 -20.87
CA VAL A 507 -13.18 5.30 -21.28
C VAL A 507 -12.30 4.74 -20.16
N SER A 508 -12.38 3.43 -19.92
CA SER A 508 -11.49 2.75 -18.97
C SER A 508 -10.03 2.80 -19.47
N ALA A 509 -9.13 3.29 -18.62
CA ALA A 509 -7.70 3.41 -18.92
C ALA A 509 -7.07 2.05 -19.26
N TYR A 510 -7.56 0.96 -18.66
CA TYR A 510 -7.01 -0.39 -18.83
C TYR A 510 -7.53 -1.14 -20.06
N SER A 511 -8.58 -0.63 -20.72
CA SER A 511 -9.14 -1.23 -21.94
C SER A 511 -8.14 -1.48 -23.11
N PRO A 512 -7.01 -0.75 -23.26
CA PRO A 512 -5.99 -1.10 -24.24
C PRO A 512 -5.35 -2.49 -24.03
N PHE A 513 -5.22 -2.98 -22.80
CA PHE A 513 -4.69 -4.33 -22.54
C PHE A 513 -5.58 -5.45 -23.13
N ALA A 514 -6.89 -5.23 -23.22
CA ALA A 514 -7.80 -6.20 -23.84
C ALA A 514 -7.69 -6.23 -25.39
N ARG A 515 -7.27 -5.12 -25.99
CA ARG A 515 -7.21 -4.90 -27.45
C ARG A 515 -5.79 -4.99 -28.03
N GLY A 516 -4.77 -4.95 -27.19
CA GLY A 516 -3.36 -4.92 -27.58
C GLY A 516 -2.90 -6.18 -28.32
N VAL A 517 -2.02 -5.99 -29.31
CA VAL A 517 -1.38 -7.05 -30.09
C VAL A 517 0.13 -6.90 -29.95
N GLY A 518 0.84 -7.99 -29.60
CA GLY A 518 2.29 -8.02 -29.40
C GLY A 518 2.70 -8.78 -28.13
N LEU A 519 3.91 -9.37 -28.13
CA LEU A 519 4.38 -10.32 -27.10
C LEU A 519 4.23 -9.81 -25.65
N GLY A 520 4.42 -8.51 -25.39
CA GLY A 520 4.24 -7.91 -24.05
C GLY A 520 2.78 -7.69 -23.65
N LEU A 521 1.90 -7.44 -24.62
CA LEU A 521 0.47 -7.17 -24.39
C LEU A 521 -0.34 -8.47 -24.32
N GLU A 522 0.11 -9.55 -24.97
CA GLU A 522 -0.55 -10.86 -24.90
C GLU A 522 -0.63 -11.40 -23.47
N HIS A 523 0.40 -11.18 -22.65
CA HIS A 523 0.38 -11.58 -21.24
C HIS A 523 -0.64 -10.76 -20.44
N GLN A 524 -0.74 -9.46 -20.70
CA GLN A 524 -1.72 -8.60 -20.04
C GLN A 524 -3.15 -8.92 -20.48
N ARG A 525 -3.35 -9.24 -21.76
CA ARG A 525 -4.66 -9.60 -22.31
C ARG A 525 -5.30 -10.81 -21.62
N ARG A 526 -4.49 -11.78 -21.17
CA ARG A 526 -4.98 -12.94 -20.38
C ARG A 526 -5.52 -12.55 -19.00
N LYS A 527 -5.18 -11.37 -18.51
CA LYS A 527 -5.58 -10.81 -17.21
C LYS A 527 -6.74 -9.82 -17.34
N MET A 528 -7.38 -9.78 -18.51
CA MET A 528 -8.51 -8.93 -18.83
C MET A 528 -9.74 -9.78 -19.12
N ASP A 529 -10.92 -9.31 -18.71
CA ASP A 529 -12.20 -9.84 -19.16
C ASP A 529 -12.51 -9.30 -20.57
N ILE A 530 -12.69 -10.19 -21.55
CA ILE A 530 -12.88 -9.81 -22.97
C ILE A 530 -14.26 -9.20 -23.23
N THR A 531 -15.25 -9.48 -22.39
CA THR A 531 -16.62 -8.97 -22.54
C THR A 531 -16.70 -7.51 -22.11
N THR A 532 -16.02 -7.19 -21.01
CA THR A 532 -16.10 -5.87 -20.38
C THR A 532 -14.89 -4.99 -20.68
N ASN A 533 -13.78 -5.57 -21.14
CA ASN A 533 -12.47 -4.94 -21.33
C ASN A 533 -11.88 -4.33 -20.05
N GLU A 534 -12.23 -4.89 -18.89
CA GLU A 534 -11.68 -4.53 -17.59
C GLU A 534 -10.72 -5.61 -17.09
N PRO A 535 -9.82 -5.32 -16.14
CA PRO A 535 -9.02 -6.35 -15.47
C PRO A 535 -9.91 -7.47 -14.90
N LEU A 536 -9.37 -8.68 -14.76
CA LEU A 536 -10.06 -9.77 -14.07
C LEU A 536 -10.28 -9.43 -12.59
N PHE A 537 -9.30 -8.77 -11.98
CA PHE A 537 -9.41 -8.32 -10.59
C PHE A 537 -8.58 -7.08 -10.30
N THR A 538 -9.04 -6.36 -9.28
CA THR A 538 -8.26 -5.31 -8.60
C THR A 538 -8.29 -5.48 -7.09
N ASN A 539 -9.25 -6.24 -6.55
CA ASN A 539 -9.28 -6.77 -5.19
C ASN A 539 -9.17 -8.31 -5.22
N CYS A 540 -8.35 -8.88 -4.34
CA CYS A 540 -8.15 -10.32 -4.27
C CYS A 540 -7.99 -10.80 -2.82
N THR A 541 -9.10 -11.09 -2.15
CA THR A 541 -9.11 -11.74 -0.83
C THR A 541 -9.32 -13.25 -0.94
N ARG A 542 -9.34 -13.96 0.20
CA ARG A 542 -9.71 -15.38 0.24
C ARG A 542 -11.10 -15.62 -0.34
N ASP A 543 -12.07 -14.78 0.03
CA ASP A 543 -13.51 -15.02 -0.20
C ASP A 543 -14.07 -14.25 -1.41
N PHE A 544 -13.35 -13.24 -1.89
CA PHE A 544 -13.75 -12.44 -3.04
C PHE A 544 -12.57 -12.13 -3.96
N ILE A 545 -12.81 -12.21 -5.27
CA ILE A 545 -11.92 -11.70 -6.30
C ILE A 545 -12.75 -11.01 -7.37
N GLY A 546 -12.31 -9.82 -7.77
CA GLY A 546 -12.97 -9.06 -8.81
C GLY A 546 -12.45 -7.64 -8.95
N THR A 547 -12.89 -6.98 -10.00
CA THR A 547 -12.52 -5.60 -10.31
C THR A 547 -13.48 -4.63 -9.64
N LEU A 548 -12.95 -3.80 -8.76
CA LEU A 548 -13.68 -2.78 -8.01
C LEU A 548 -13.10 -1.38 -8.22
N ASP A 549 -11.83 -1.31 -8.65
CA ASP A 549 -11.06 -0.09 -8.80
C ASP A 549 -10.93 0.28 -10.27
N TYR A 550 -11.05 1.57 -10.58
CA TYR A 550 -11.02 2.04 -11.96
C TYR A 550 -10.27 3.36 -12.09
N ILE A 551 -9.68 3.56 -13.28
CA ILE A 551 -9.24 4.86 -13.78
C ILE A 551 -9.98 5.10 -15.10
N PHE A 552 -10.99 5.96 -15.08
CA PHE A 552 -11.67 6.43 -16.29
C PHE A 552 -11.12 7.79 -16.72
N TYR A 553 -11.06 8.04 -18.02
CA TYR A 553 -10.56 9.31 -18.56
C TYR A 553 -11.39 9.80 -19.75
N THR A 554 -11.38 11.10 -20.02
CA THR A 554 -12.03 11.68 -21.20
C THR A 554 -11.21 11.45 -22.47
N ALA A 555 -11.65 10.51 -23.32
CA ALA A 555 -10.88 10.04 -24.47
C ALA A 555 -10.76 11.04 -25.64
N ASP A 556 -11.54 12.11 -25.61
CA ASP A 556 -11.50 13.22 -26.56
C ASP A 556 -10.39 14.27 -26.24
N SER A 557 -9.67 14.06 -25.14
CA SER A 557 -8.74 15.05 -24.58
C SER A 557 -7.49 14.44 -23.98
N LEU A 558 -7.48 13.13 -23.70
CA LEU A 558 -6.31 12.40 -23.21
C LEU A 558 -6.12 11.12 -24.03
N THR A 559 -4.87 10.69 -24.22
CA THR A 559 -4.50 9.32 -24.66
C THR A 559 -3.82 8.59 -23.53
N VAL A 560 -3.94 7.27 -23.50
CA VAL A 560 -3.15 6.38 -22.61
C VAL A 560 -1.90 5.94 -23.37
N GLU A 561 -0.73 6.19 -22.79
CA GLU A 561 0.57 5.88 -23.39
C GLU A 561 1.13 4.57 -22.85
N ALA A 562 0.96 4.33 -21.55
CA ALA A 562 1.44 3.14 -20.87
C ALA A 562 0.60 2.81 -19.62
N LEU A 563 0.60 1.56 -19.20
CA LEU A 563 -0.20 1.04 -18.09
C LEU A 563 0.64 0.13 -17.19
N LEU A 564 0.43 0.21 -15.89
CA LEU A 564 1.10 -0.67 -14.94
C LEU A 564 0.59 -2.08 -15.10
N GLU A 565 1.53 -3.03 -15.20
CA GLU A 565 1.20 -4.43 -15.40
C GLU A 565 0.24 -4.97 -14.33
N LEU A 566 -0.70 -5.80 -14.78
CA LEU A 566 -1.63 -6.49 -13.91
C LEU A 566 -0.95 -7.68 -13.24
N LEU A 567 -1.37 -7.98 -12.02
CA LEU A 567 -0.94 -9.18 -11.32
C LEU A 567 -1.68 -10.41 -11.85
N ASP A 568 -1.01 -11.55 -11.75
CA ASP A 568 -1.53 -12.83 -12.16
C ASP A 568 -2.19 -13.53 -10.97
N GLU A 569 -3.43 -14.00 -11.14
CA GLU A 569 -4.19 -14.63 -10.04
C GLU A 569 -3.47 -15.87 -9.52
N ASP A 570 -3.02 -16.75 -10.42
CA ASP A 570 -2.32 -17.99 -10.04
C ASP A 570 -1.07 -17.68 -9.22
N SER A 571 -0.34 -16.63 -9.59
CA SER A 571 0.84 -16.16 -8.87
C SER A 571 0.50 -15.61 -7.47
N LEU A 572 -0.60 -14.87 -7.32
CA LEU A 572 -1.04 -14.32 -6.03
C LEU A 572 -1.65 -15.38 -5.10
N ARG A 573 -2.45 -16.30 -5.67
CA ARG A 573 -3.16 -17.36 -4.93
C ARG A 573 -2.30 -18.59 -4.67
N LYS A 574 -1.09 -18.67 -5.24
CA LYS A 574 -0.19 -19.83 -5.07
C LYS A 574 0.06 -20.19 -3.61
N ASP A 575 0.22 -19.17 -2.76
CA ASP A 575 0.59 -19.33 -1.35
C ASP A 575 -0.41 -18.65 -0.38
N THR A 576 -1.16 -17.60 -0.79
CA THR A 576 -2.09 -16.84 0.08
C THR A 576 -3.22 -16.11 -0.70
N ALA A 577 -3.69 -14.95 -0.22
CA ALA A 577 -4.45 -13.93 -0.94
C ALA A 577 -3.90 -12.55 -0.50
N LEU A 578 -4.52 -11.43 -0.90
CA LEU A 578 -4.14 -10.10 -0.46
C LEU A 578 -4.94 -9.66 0.79
N PRO A 579 -4.35 -8.94 1.75
CA PRO A 579 -2.94 -8.57 1.84
C PRO A 579 -2.06 -9.77 2.19
N SER A 580 -0.77 -9.63 1.96
CA SER A 580 0.25 -10.65 2.22
C SER A 580 1.52 -9.98 2.78
N PRO A 581 2.55 -10.76 3.18
CA PRO A 581 3.86 -10.20 3.51
C PRO A 581 4.42 -9.28 2.43
N GLU A 582 4.15 -9.53 1.15
CA GLU A 582 4.67 -8.70 0.04
C GLU A 582 3.75 -7.51 -0.30
N TRP A 583 2.45 -7.64 -0.07
CA TRP A 583 1.43 -6.67 -0.51
C TRP A 583 0.58 -6.19 0.66
N SER A 584 0.58 -4.89 0.93
CA SER A 584 0.02 -4.32 2.17
C SER A 584 -1.42 -3.81 2.06
N SER A 585 -2.11 -4.13 0.96
CA SER A 585 -3.55 -3.91 0.76
C SER A 585 -4.16 -5.19 0.17
N ASP A 586 -5.46 -5.38 0.35
CA ASP A 586 -6.25 -6.38 -0.37
C ASP A 586 -6.58 -5.97 -1.82
N HIS A 587 -6.30 -4.71 -2.17
CA HIS A 587 -6.34 -4.18 -3.53
C HIS A 587 -4.95 -4.13 -4.17
N ILE A 588 -4.92 -4.05 -5.50
CA ILE A 588 -3.71 -3.77 -6.29
C ILE A 588 -3.75 -2.31 -6.77
N ALA A 589 -2.60 -1.64 -6.78
CA ALA A 589 -2.55 -0.29 -7.32
C ALA A 589 -2.74 -0.31 -8.85
N LEU A 590 -3.50 0.66 -9.38
CA LEU A 590 -3.63 0.93 -10.81
C LEU A 590 -2.84 2.17 -11.18
N LEU A 591 -2.06 2.14 -12.26
CA LEU A 591 -1.27 3.27 -12.70
C LEU A 591 -1.30 3.37 -14.22
N ALA A 592 -1.57 4.58 -14.71
CA ALA A 592 -1.63 4.87 -16.13
C ALA A 592 -0.81 6.13 -16.45
N GLU A 593 -0.09 6.09 -17.57
CA GLU A 593 0.54 7.25 -18.19
C GLU A 593 -0.38 7.81 -19.27
N PHE A 594 -0.59 9.13 -19.23
CA PHE A 594 -1.45 9.87 -20.13
C PHE A 594 -0.70 10.96 -20.87
N ARG A 595 -1.21 11.34 -22.04
CA ARG A 595 -0.82 12.54 -22.79
C ARG A 595 -2.05 13.39 -23.08
N PHE A 596 -1.90 14.71 -23.04
CA PHE A 596 -2.94 15.62 -23.52
C PHE A 596 -3.06 15.57 -25.05
N GLN A 597 -4.28 15.44 -25.55
CA GLN A 597 -4.58 15.56 -26.98
C GLN A 597 -4.85 17.02 -27.36
N THR A 598 -4.33 17.44 -28.51
CA THR A 598 -4.78 18.67 -29.16
C THR A 598 -6.14 18.42 -29.78
N ARG A 599 -7.20 18.98 -29.19
CA ARG A 599 -8.54 18.90 -29.79
C ARG A 599 -8.54 19.58 -31.16
N PRO A 600 -8.93 18.89 -32.25
CA PRO A 600 -9.22 19.60 -33.49
C PRO A 600 -10.38 20.55 -33.21
N ARG A 601 -10.22 21.83 -33.57
CA ARG A 601 -11.26 22.86 -33.42
C ARG A 601 -12.54 22.34 -34.12
N ARG A 602 -13.62 22.20 -33.35
CA ARG A 602 -14.96 21.97 -33.91
C ARG A 602 -15.49 23.23 -34.58
#